data_AF-X1A872-F1
#
_entry.id   AF-X1A872-F1
#
_cell.length_a   1.000
_cell.length_b   1.000
_cell.length_c   1.000
_cell.angle_alpha   90.00
_cell.angle_beta   90.00
_cell.angle_gamma   90.00
#
_symmetry.space_group_name_H-M   'P 1'
#
loop_
_entity.id
_entity.type
_entity.pdbx_description
1 polymer ?
#
loop_
_entity_poly.entity_id
_entity_poly.type
_entity_poly.pdbx_seq_one_letter_code
_entity_poly.pdbx_strand_id
1 'polypeptide(L)'
;MLKAIFQEEGYRTGLLGTAQNIIGDNINSSQMTTMESIDLQKTLKEMVEQKNDYAVMEVSSHALQLSRVEGCDFDVAIFTNISKEHFEIHKNFSNYLKAKKKLFLSLNKSKKKDYEKFAVINIDEEHSKDFIDCNKVNLITYGIEKEADIRAKKIRMNLKDSSFLVEHL
;
A
#
# COMPACT_ATOMS: atom_id res chain seq x y z
N MET A 1 -3.40 10.29 2.10
CA MET A 1 -2.71 11.02 1.02
C MET A 1 -3.20 10.59 -0.36
N LEU A 2 -3.02 9.34 -0.78
CA LEU A 2 -3.42 8.86 -2.13
C LEU A 2 -4.88 9.20 -2.49
N LYS A 3 -5.84 8.92 -1.60
CA LYS A 3 -7.24 9.31 -1.81
C LYS A 3 -7.39 10.81 -2.10
N ALA A 4 -6.69 11.68 -1.37
CA ALA A 4 -6.81 13.12 -1.56
C ALA A 4 -6.26 13.53 -2.93
N ILE A 5 -5.14 12.95 -3.36
CA ILE A 5 -4.56 13.18 -4.70
C ILE A 5 -5.56 12.77 -5.79
N PHE A 6 -6.12 11.57 -5.71
CA PHE A 6 -7.10 11.11 -6.71
C PHE A 6 -8.38 11.96 -6.72
N GLN A 7 -8.84 12.41 -5.55
CA GLN A 7 -10.02 13.28 -5.46
C GLN A 7 -9.76 14.67 -6.04
N GLU A 8 -8.56 15.22 -5.86
CA GLU A 8 -8.16 16.49 -6.47
C GLU A 8 -8.20 16.39 -8.02
N GLU A 9 -7.82 15.23 -8.56
CA GLU A 9 -7.92 14.92 -10.00
C GLU A 9 -9.34 14.52 -10.45
N GLY A 10 -10.34 14.63 -9.57
CA GLY A 10 -11.76 14.38 -9.89
C GLY A 10 -12.19 12.91 -9.87
N TYR A 11 -11.34 11.99 -9.41
CA TYR A 11 -11.68 10.57 -9.32
C TYR A 11 -12.40 10.21 -8.03
N ARG A 12 -13.40 9.33 -8.14
CA ARG A 12 -14.06 8.73 -6.99
C ARG A 12 -13.17 7.66 -6.40
N THR A 13 -12.71 7.87 -5.17
CA THR A 13 -11.76 6.99 -4.52
C THR A 13 -12.25 6.58 -3.14
N GLY A 14 -12.36 5.28 -2.92
CA GLY A 14 -12.61 4.75 -1.59
C GLY A 14 -11.33 4.40 -0.85
N LEU A 15 -11.44 4.32 0.47
CA LEU A 15 -10.32 4.15 1.39
C LEU A 15 -10.67 3.06 2.39
N LEU A 16 -9.83 2.03 2.55
CA LEU A 16 -9.99 1.00 3.56
C LEU A 16 -8.78 1.01 4.49
N GLY A 17 -8.96 1.23 5.79
CA GLY A 17 -7.80 1.33 6.68
C GLY A 17 -8.16 1.37 8.16
N THR A 18 -7.17 1.68 8.98
CA THR A 18 -7.27 1.61 10.44
C THR A 18 -8.22 2.66 11.02
N ALA A 19 -8.20 3.89 10.50
CA ALA A 19 -9.02 4.97 11.07
C ALA A 19 -10.49 4.88 10.65
N GLN A 20 -10.72 4.61 9.37
CA GLN A 20 -12.06 4.63 8.78
C GLN A 20 -12.06 3.91 7.44
N ASN A 21 -13.25 3.46 7.03
CA ASN A 21 -13.53 2.96 5.70
C ASN A 21 -14.45 3.95 4.98
N ILE A 22 -14.06 4.38 3.78
CA ILE A 22 -14.82 5.30 2.94
C ILE A 22 -15.24 4.54 1.68
N ILE A 23 -16.55 4.40 1.49
CA ILE A 23 -17.18 3.64 0.41
C ILE A 23 -18.19 4.57 -0.25
N GLY A 24 -17.87 5.06 -1.45
CA GLY A 24 -18.50 6.23 -2.07
C GLY A 24 -18.61 7.41 -1.09
N ASP A 25 -19.84 7.80 -0.76
CA ASP A 25 -20.13 8.91 0.14
C ASP A 25 -20.24 8.49 1.62
N ASN A 26 -20.20 7.18 1.92
CA ASN A 26 -20.34 6.66 3.27
C ASN A 26 -18.99 6.61 3.98
N ILE A 27 -18.94 7.17 5.19
CA ILE A 27 -17.78 7.10 6.09
C ILE A 27 -18.15 6.23 7.28
N ASN A 28 -17.47 5.09 7.42
CA ASN A 28 -17.69 4.12 8.48
C ASN A 28 -16.46 4.04 9.38
N SER A 29 -16.65 3.85 10.69
CA SER A 29 -15.56 3.50 11.59
C SER A 29 -15.00 2.12 11.25
N SER A 30 -13.68 1.97 11.34
CA SER A 30 -13.04 0.68 11.06
C SER A 30 -12.87 -0.13 12.34
N GLN A 31 -13.20 -1.42 12.27
CA GLN A 31 -12.98 -2.35 13.38
C GLN A 31 -11.57 -2.98 13.37
N MET A 32 -10.91 -2.99 12.20
CA MET A 32 -9.57 -3.53 12.02
C MET A 32 -8.92 -2.95 10.76
N THR A 33 -7.59 -2.85 10.73
CA THR A 33 -6.83 -2.30 9.60
C THR A 33 -7.18 -2.95 8.26
N THR A 34 -7.38 -4.26 8.25
CA THR A 34 -7.75 -5.01 7.04
C THR A 34 -8.81 -6.04 7.39
N MET A 35 -10.01 -5.87 6.81
CA MET A 35 -11.20 -6.70 7.01
C MET A 35 -10.99 -8.17 6.64
N GLU A 36 -11.85 -9.05 7.16
CA GLU A 36 -11.90 -10.46 6.76
C GLU A 36 -12.26 -10.61 5.28
N SER A 37 -11.84 -11.72 4.63
CA SER A 37 -11.90 -11.84 3.16
C SER A 37 -13.29 -11.62 2.57
N ILE A 38 -14.33 -12.15 3.21
CA ILE A 38 -15.72 -12.04 2.74
C ILE A 38 -16.19 -10.59 2.82
N ASP A 39 -15.95 -9.92 3.95
CA ASP A 39 -16.34 -8.53 4.17
C ASP A 39 -15.55 -7.59 3.26
N LEU A 40 -14.26 -7.86 3.05
CA LEU A 40 -13.42 -7.13 2.11
C LEU A 40 -13.96 -7.23 0.68
N GLN A 41 -14.25 -8.44 0.19
CA GLN A 41 -14.78 -8.62 -1.16
C GLN A 41 -16.17 -8.01 -1.33
N LYS A 42 -17.03 -8.12 -0.32
CA LYS A 42 -18.34 -7.44 -0.30
C LYS A 42 -18.18 -5.92 -0.38
N THR A 43 -17.23 -5.37 0.39
CA THR A 43 -16.94 -3.93 0.39
C THR A 43 -16.39 -3.47 -0.96
N LEU A 44 -15.44 -4.21 -1.54
CA LEU A 44 -14.90 -3.89 -2.88
C LEU A 44 -16.00 -3.92 -3.94
N LYS A 45 -16.92 -4.90 -3.86
CA LYS A 45 -18.10 -4.94 -4.74
C LYS A 45 -18.99 -3.70 -4.57
N GLU A 46 -19.26 -3.29 -3.33
CA GLU A 46 -20.03 -2.06 -3.05
C GLU A 46 -19.36 -0.81 -3.62
N MET A 47 -18.02 -0.71 -3.51
CA MET A 47 -17.25 0.39 -4.12
C MET A 47 -17.44 0.44 -5.65
N VAL A 48 -17.45 -0.72 -6.31
CA VAL A 48 -17.74 -0.82 -7.75
C VAL A 48 -19.17 -0.39 -8.06
N GLU A 49 -20.15 -0.85 -7.29
CA GLU A 49 -21.58 -0.47 -7.46
C GLU A 49 -21.80 1.03 -7.27
N GLN A 50 -21.02 1.67 -6.39
CA GLN A 50 -21.03 3.12 -6.16
C GLN A 50 -20.14 3.90 -7.15
N LYS A 51 -19.57 3.22 -8.15
CA LYS A 51 -18.74 3.81 -9.22
C LYS A 51 -17.48 4.50 -8.69
N ASN A 52 -16.81 3.90 -7.72
CA ASN A 52 -15.45 4.29 -7.38
C ASN A 52 -14.49 3.88 -8.50
N ASP A 53 -13.62 4.79 -8.90
CA ASP A 53 -12.55 4.58 -9.87
C ASP A 53 -11.35 3.87 -9.21
N TYR A 54 -11.05 4.22 -7.95
CA TYR A 54 -9.91 3.68 -7.20
C TYR A 54 -10.31 3.18 -5.81
N ALA A 55 -9.59 2.16 -5.34
CA ALA A 55 -9.61 1.70 -3.96
C ALA A 55 -8.20 1.76 -3.38
N VAL A 56 -8.01 2.56 -2.33
CA VAL A 56 -6.76 2.61 -1.57
C VAL A 56 -6.96 1.83 -0.29
N MET A 57 -6.08 0.88 0.02
CA MET A 57 -6.22 0.08 1.24
C MET A 57 -4.93 -0.12 2.02
N GLU A 58 -5.04 -0.14 3.35
CA GLU A 58 -4.00 -0.62 4.25
C GLU A 58 -4.04 -2.16 4.32
N VAL A 59 -2.91 -2.80 4.02
CA VAL A 59 -2.76 -4.26 4.06
C VAL A 59 -1.85 -4.66 5.20
N SER A 60 -2.43 -5.11 6.31
CA SER A 60 -1.68 -5.56 7.48
C SER A 60 -0.94 -6.88 7.21
N SER A 61 0.19 -7.09 7.90
CA SER A 61 0.91 -8.37 7.84
C SER A 61 0.07 -9.54 8.34
N HIS A 62 -0.82 -9.29 9.30
CA HIS A 62 -1.74 -10.27 9.84
C HIS A 62 -2.74 -10.72 8.77
N ALA A 63 -3.32 -9.77 8.02
CA ALA A 63 -4.19 -10.09 6.88
C ALA A 63 -3.48 -10.91 5.80
N LEU A 64 -2.21 -10.60 5.50
CA LEU A 64 -1.41 -11.40 4.57
C LEU A 64 -1.09 -12.81 5.11
N GLN A 65 -0.89 -12.95 6.42
CA GLN A 65 -0.68 -14.24 7.05
C GLN A 65 -1.94 -15.10 7.00
N LEU A 66 -3.11 -14.49 7.25
CA LEU A 66 -4.43 -15.13 7.26
C LEU A 66 -5.10 -15.21 5.89
N SER A 67 -4.43 -14.83 4.80
CA SER A 67 -5.01 -14.83 3.45
C SER A 67 -6.28 -13.98 3.31
N ARG A 68 -6.44 -12.91 4.11
CA ARG A 68 -7.62 -12.03 4.05
C ARG A 68 -7.76 -11.30 2.71
N VAL A 69 -6.64 -10.96 2.11
CA VAL A 69 -6.57 -10.28 0.80
C VAL A 69 -6.37 -11.27 -0.35
N GLU A 70 -6.48 -12.57 -0.10
CA GLU A 70 -6.43 -13.57 -1.17
C GLU A 70 -7.62 -13.37 -2.11
N GLY A 71 -7.35 -13.38 -3.43
CA GLY A 71 -8.33 -13.05 -4.46
C GLY A 71 -8.45 -11.55 -4.78
N CYS A 72 -7.80 -10.65 -4.02
CA CYS A 72 -7.65 -9.26 -4.43
C CYS A 72 -6.58 -9.14 -5.52
N ASP A 73 -6.91 -8.50 -6.63
CA ASP A 73 -5.97 -8.18 -7.69
C ASP A 73 -5.51 -6.73 -7.55
N PHE A 74 -4.29 -6.54 -7.04
CA PHE A 74 -3.70 -5.23 -6.84
C PHE A 74 -3.06 -4.70 -8.12
N ASP A 75 -3.19 -3.40 -8.39
CA ASP A 75 -2.47 -2.71 -9.46
C ASP A 75 -1.13 -2.16 -8.95
N VAL A 76 -1.11 -1.67 -7.71
CA VAL A 76 0.06 -1.07 -7.07
C VAL A 76 0.24 -1.61 -5.66
N ALA A 77 1.47 -1.95 -5.28
CA ALA A 77 1.83 -2.21 -3.88
C ALA A 77 2.95 -1.26 -3.44
N ILE A 78 2.80 -0.72 -2.23
CA ILE A 78 3.71 0.29 -1.68
C ILE A 78 4.36 -0.25 -0.41
N PHE A 79 5.69 -0.29 -0.37
CA PHE A 79 6.47 -0.63 0.81
C PHE A 79 7.05 0.64 1.42
N THR A 80 6.63 0.93 2.66
CA THR A 80 7.02 2.15 3.38
C THR A 80 8.20 1.92 4.31
N ASN A 81 8.03 1.04 5.30
CA ASN A 81 9.08 0.59 6.19
C ASN A 81 8.73 -0.74 6.86
N ILE A 82 9.71 -1.34 7.56
CA ILE A 82 9.47 -2.48 8.45
C ILE A 82 10.33 -2.35 9.71
N SER A 83 9.68 -2.31 10.87
CA SER A 83 10.32 -2.28 12.20
C SER A 83 9.99 -3.57 12.96
N LYS A 84 10.67 -3.81 14.09
CA LYS A 84 10.38 -4.96 14.95
C LYS A 84 9.04 -4.79 15.68
N GLU A 85 7.97 -5.27 15.06
CA GLU A 85 6.60 -5.22 15.58
C GLU A 85 5.91 -6.59 15.45
N HIS A 86 4.84 -6.82 16.25
CA HIS A 86 3.97 -8.00 16.13
C HIS A 86 4.67 -9.37 16.28
N PHE A 87 5.70 -9.49 17.12
CA PHE A 87 6.42 -10.75 17.34
C PHE A 87 5.55 -11.89 17.88
N GLU A 88 4.52 -11.58 18.66
CA GLU A 88 3.59 -12.61 19.18
C GLU A 88 2.84 -13.33 18.06
N ILE A 89 2.58 -12.63 16.96
CA ILE A 89 1.84 -13.15 15.80
C ILE A 89 2.79 -13.89 14.85
N HIS A 90 3.93 -13.29 14.55
CA HIS A 90 4.85 -13.80 13.52
C HIS A 90 5.92 -14.74 14.09
N LYS A 91 6.05 -14.85 15.42
CA LYS A 91 7.07 -15.60 16.18
C LYS A 91 8.49 -15.04 16.03
N ASN A 92 8.87 -14.59 14.84
CA ASN A 92 10.15 -13.97 14.55
C ASN A 92 10.05 -12.96 13.39
N PHE A 93 11.08 -12.13 13.26
CA PHE A 93 11.15 -11.09 12.24
C PHE A 93 11.17 -11.64 10.81
N SER A 94 11.83 -12.79 10.58
CA SER A 94 11.87 -13.42 9.25
C SER A 94 10.47 -13.77 8.74
N ASN A 95 9.61 -14.28 9.62
CA ASN A 95 8.22 -14.58 9.30
C ASN A 95 7.41 -13.32 9.04
N TYR A 96 7.62 -12.25 9.82
CA TYR A 96 6.96 -10.96 9.61
C TYR A 96 7.31 -10.36 8.24
N LEU A 97 8.59 -10.39 7.89
CA LEU A 97 9.10 -9.98 6.60
C LEU A 97 8.51 -10.83 5.46
N LYS A 98 8.51 -12.16 5.60
CA LYS A 98 7.88 -13.08 4.64
C LYS A 98 6.38 -12.79 4.47
N ALA A 99 5.67 -12.47 5.54
CA ALA A 99 4.25 -12.13 5.48
C ALA A 99 4.02 -10.87 4.64
N LYS A 100 4.75 -9.78 4.88
CA LYS A 100 4.64 -8.56 4.07
C LYS A 100 5.00 -8.77 2.59
N LYS A 101 6.02 -9.59 2.30
CA LYS A 101 6.41 -9.93 0.92
C LYS A 101 5.29 -10.60 0.12
N LYS A 102 4.30 -11.23 0.78
CA LYS A 102 3.15 -11.83 0.07
C LYS A 102 2.38 -10.82 -0.78
N LEU A 103 2.32 -9.54 -0.41
CA LEU A 103 1.65 -8.51 -1.20
C LEU A 103 2.38 -8.24 -2.53
N PHE A 104 3.70 -8.24 -2.52
CA PHE A 104 4.50 -8.05 -3.75
C PHE A 104 4.48 -9.31 -4.61
N LEU A 105 4.49 -10.48 -3.98
CA LEU A 105 4.33 -11.75 -4.68
C LEU A 105 2.93 -11.92 -5.31
N SER A 106 1.89 -11.27 -4.78
CA SER A 106 0.56 -11.30 -5.41
C SER A 106 0.49 -10.41 -6.65
N LEU A 107 1.17 -9.24 -6.66
CA LEU A 107 1.32 -8.42 -7.87
C LEU A 107 1.91 -9.22 -9.03
N ASN A 108 2.99 -9.98 -8.78
CA ASN A 108 3.66 -10.81 -9.78
C ASN A 108 2.75 -11.88 -10.42
N LYS A 109 1.64 -12.22 -9.75
CA LYS A 109 0.70 -13.25 -10.20
C LYS A 109 -0.55 -12.68 -10.86
N SER A 110 -0.70 -11.35 -10.88
CA SER A 110 -1.86 -10.71 -11.51
C SER A 110 -1.94 -11.11 -12.98
N LYS A 111 -3.16 -11.41 -13.43
CA LYS A 111 -3.46 -11.74 -14.83
C LYS A 111 -4.17 -10.59 -15.55
N LYS A 112 -4.63 -9.58 -14.82
CA LYS A 112 -5.28 -8.40 -15.40
C LYS A 112 -4.25 -7.56 -16.13
N LYS A 113 -4.61 -7.17 -17.35
CA LYS A 113 -3.77 -6.34 -18.23
C LYS A 113 -4.34 -4.94 -18.42
N ASP A 114 -5.42 -4.62 -17.72
CA ASP A 114 -6.10 -3.33 -17.79
C ASP A 114 -5.16 -2.20 -17.34
N TYR A 115 -4.28 -2.50 -16.39
CA TYR A 115 -3.28 -1.57 -15.86
C TYR A 115 -1.92 -2.26 -15.72
N GLU A 116 -0.86 -1.50 -15.99
CA GLU A 116 0.49 -1.89 -15.64
C GLU A 116 0.63 -2.01 -14.11
N LYS A 117 1.42 -2.98 -13.68
CA LYS A 117 1.60 -3.30 -12.27
C LYS A 117 2.86 -2.64 -11.74
N PHE A 118 2.76 -1.96 -10.61
CA PHE A 118 3.88 -1.24 -10.00
C PHE A 118 4.13 -1.69 -8.56
N ALA A 119 5.40 -1.92 -8.25
CA ALA A 119 5.92 -1.97 -6.90
C ALA A 119 6.58 -0.62 -6.59
N VAL A 120 6.15 0.04 -5.52
CA VAL A 120 6.73 1.31 -5.05
C VAL A 120 7.45 1.05 -3.73
N ILE A 121 8.77 1.24 -3.69
CA ILE A 121 9.60 0.76 -2.56
C ILE A 121 10.45 1.90 -2.00
N ASN A 122 10.35 2.12 -0.68
CA ASN A 122 11.26 3.00 0.05
C ASN A 122 12.65 2.37 0.12
N ILE A 123 13.64 2.95 -0.55
CA ILE A 123 15.01 2.42 -0.55
C ILE A 123 15.75 2.72 0.76
N ASP A 124 15.34 3.75 1.52
CA ASP A 124 16.02 4.13 2.76
C ASP A 124 15.89 3.04 3.83
N GLU A 125 14.87 2.20 3.73
CA GLU A 125 14.64 1.05 4.58
C GLU A 125 15.72 -0.05 4.35
N GLU A 126 16.18 -0.69 5.43
CA GLU A 126 17.26 -1.69 5.44
C GLU A 126 16.91 -2.97 4.64
N HIS A 127 15.68 -3.46 4.79
CA HIS A 127 15.10 -4.59 4.09
C HIS A 127 14.45 -4.22 2.75
N SER A 128 14.63 -3.01 2.22
CA SER A 128 14.12 -2.65 0.88
C SER A 128 14.52 -3.65 -0.21
N LYS A 129 15.76 -4.16 -0.15
CA LYS A 129 16.28 -5.18 -1.07
C LYS A 129 15.47 -6.48 -1.05
N ASP A 130 14.95 -6.90 0.10
CA ASP A 130 14.11 -8.10 0.20
C ASP A 130 12.84 -8.03 -0.65
N PHE A 131 12.29 -6.81 -0.81
CA PHE A 131 11.09 -6.55 -1.61
C PHE A 131 11.43 -6.34 -3.08
N ILE A 132 12.56 -5.71 -3.39
CA ILE A 132 13.08 -5.56 -4.75
C ILE A 132 13.37 -6.95 -5.35
N ASP A 133 14.11 -7.79 -4.63
CA ASP A 133 14.55 -9.11 -5.11
C ASP A 133 13.38 -10.07 -5.39
N CYS A 134 12.23 -9.89 -4.71
CA CYS A 134 11.04 -10.72 -4.94
C CYS A 134 10.05 -10.11 -5.94
N ASN A 135 10.23 -8.86 -6.35
CA ASN A 135 9.38 -8.16 -7.31
C ASN A 135 9.71 -8.60 -8.75
N LYS A 136 8.68 -8.71 -9.60
CA LYS A 136 8.80 -9.02 -11.03
C LYS A 136 8.00 -8.07 -11.93
N VAL A 137 7.36 -7.06 -11.35
CA VAL A 137 6.62 -6.03 -12.09
C VAL A 137 7.42 -4.73 -12.16
N ASN A 138 6.87 -3.67 -12.76
CA ASN A 138 7.56 -2.39 -12.85
C ASN A 138 7.89 -1.89 -11.43
N LEU A 139 9.10 -1.36 -11.26
CA LEU A 139 9.62 -0.90 -9.98
C LEU A 139 9.80 0.62 -10.03
N ILE A 140 9.30 1.29 -8.99
CA ILE A 140 9.61 2.69 -8.69
C ILE A 140 10.17 2.73 -7.27
N THR A 141 11.38 3.23 -7.13
CA THR A 141 12.02 3.44 -5.83
C THR A 141 11.84 4.89 -5.38
N TYR A 142 11.67 5.08 -4.07
CA TYR A 142 11.69 6.41 -3.48
C TYR A 142 12.59 6.46 -2.25
N GLY A 143 13.16 7.63 -1.96
CA GLY A 143 14.02 7.82 -0.80
C GLY A 143 14.39 9.28 -0.55
N ILE A 144 15.03 9.51 0.59
CA ILE A 144 15.60 10.79 1.02
C ILE A 144 17.12 10.66 1.03
N GLU A 145 17.62 9.63 1.72
CA GLU A 145 19.04 9.45 1.99
C GLU A 145 19.75 8.75 0.83
N LYS A 146 19.24 7.59 0.39
CA LYS A 146 19.85 6.79 -0.67
C LYS A 146 19.43 7.27 -2.06
N GLU A 147 20.12 6.77 -3.09
CA GLU A 147 19.74 6.99 -4.49
C GLU A 147 18.49 6.17 -4.83
N ALA A 148 17.53 6.82 -5.50
CA ALA A 148 16.23 6.26 -5.87
C ALA A 148 15.67 7.01 -7.10
N ASP A 149 14.70 6.42 -7.78
CA ASP A 149 14.03 7.01 -8.95
C ASP A 149 13.34 8.35 -8.59
N ILE A 150 12.73 8.42 -7.40
CA ILE A 150 12.09 9.62 -6.87
C ILE A 150 12.73 10.02 -5.54
N ARG A 151 13.21 11.27 -5.43
CA ARG A 151 13.90 11.76 -4.23
C ARG A 151 13.35 13.06 -3.71
N ALA A 152 13.30 13.18 -2.38
CA ALA A 152 13.06 14.47 -1.72
C ALA A 152 14.41 15.14 -1.38
N LYS A 153 14.61 16.35 -1.89
CA LYS A 153 15.80 17.20 -1.66
C LYS A 153 15.41 18.52 -1.02
N LYS A 154 16.39 19.23 -0.44
CA LYS A 154 16.21 20.57 0.16
C LYS A 154 15.02 20.62 1.14
N ILE A 155 14.90 19.59 1.97
CA ILE A 155 13.79 19.44 2.91
C ILE A 155 13.85 20.56 3.95
N ARG A 156 12.74 21.26 4.12
CA ARG A 156 12.50 22.25 5.18
C ARG A 156 11.25 21.81 5.93
N MET A 157 11.36 21.73 7.25
CA MET A 157 10.25 21.34 8.12
C MET A 157 10.00 22.43 9.13
N ASN A 158 8.73 22.80 9.26
CA ASN A 158 8.22 23.70 10.28
C ASN A 158 7.11 22.97 11.06
N LEU A 159 6.60 23.61 12.12
CA LEU A 159 5.52 23.04 12.94
C LEU A 159 4.19 22.86 12.19
N LYS A 160 3.95 23.62 11.11
CA LYS A 160 2.69 23.63 10.38
C LYS A 160 2.76 22.90 9.03
N ASP A 161 3.94 22.89 8.44
CA ASP A 161 4.15 22.46 7.06
C ASP A 161 5.56 21.90 6.87
N SER A 162 5.71 21.15 5.79
CA SER A 162 7.00 20.76 5.26
C SER A 162 7.05 21.10 3.77
N SER A 163 8.23 21.44 3.27
CA SER A 163 8.49 21.68 1.86
C SER A 163 9.77 20.98 1.44
N PHE A 164 9.80 20.50 0.21
CA PHE A 164 10.96 19.82 -0.37
C PHE A 164 10.87 19.91 -1.89
N LEU A 165 12.01 19.73 -2.55
CA LEU A 165 12.10 19.55 -3.99
C LEU A 165 11.94 18.06 -4.30
N VAL A 166 11.07 17.73 -5.25
CA VAL A 166 11.00 16.38 -5.83
C VAL A 166 11.95 16.32 -7.03
N GLU A 167 12.92 15.41 -6.97
CA GLU A 167 13.85 15.09 -8.05
C GLU A 167 13.49 13.72 -8.62
N HIS A 168 13.49 13.60 -9.95
CA HIS A 168 13.27 12.35 -10.68
C HIS A 168 14.51 12.07 -11.54
N LEU A 169 15.05 10.86 -11.46
CA LEU A 169 16.23 10.43 -12.23
C LEU A 169 15.86 9.92 -13.64
#